data_AF-A0A2N6F216-F1
#
_entry.id   AF-A0A2N6F216-F1
#
_cell.length_a   1.000
_cell.length_b   1.000
_cell.length_c   1.000
_cell.angle_alpha   90.00
_cell.angle_beta   90.00
_cell.angle_gamma   90.00
#
_symmetry.space_group_name_H-M   'P 1'
#
loop_
_entity.id
_entity.type
_entity.pdbx_description
1 polymer ?
#
loop_
_entity_poly.entity_id
_entity_poly.type
_entity_poly.pdbx_seq_one_letter_code
_entity_poly.pdbx_strand_id
1 'polypeptide(L)'
;MGSLNFLFVATTASYLAASILYLIAMIAKRPQAGRTGRWLLLVGILLQATCFALRHSSTGGTPVTSLHESLAFFAWCLILLFLLLDLRFHLSVMGAFAAPVAFILMIASGLSPNVVIQLSPLLKSWLFPVHIIFAFLGNAAFALSFGAGVMYLVQNRMLKSKRFTGIYQLLPSLDTLDKVNYTCLSVGFPLMTLGIISGAFWANTAWGSYWSWDPKETWALITWFLYAGLLHGRLTVGWRGRTAALFSIIAFMFLLFTFFGVSLLLGGYHTFESFSAV
;
A
#
# COMPACT_ATOMS: atom_id res chain seq x y z
N MET A 1 15.77 -14.85 -17.87
CA MET A 1 15.20 -13.49 -18.03
C MET A 1 13.79 -13.48 -18.64
N GLY A 2 13.48 -14.33 -19.64
CA GLY A 2 12.15 -14.36 -20.27
C GLY A 2 10.96 -14.68 -19.36
N SER A 3 11.10 -15.62 -18.41
CA SER A 3 10.02 -16.03 -17.51
C SER A 3 9.60 -14.95 -16.50
N LEU A 4 10.56 -14.24 -15.89
CA LEU A 4 10.28 -13.14 -14.95
C LEU A 4 9.58 -11.97 -15.65
N ASN A 5 10.04 -11.59 -16.85
CA ASN A 5 9.41 -10.53 -17.63
C ASN A 5 7.98 -10.92 -18.03
N PHE A 6 7.78 -12.16 -18.49
CA PHE A 6 6.45 -12.67 -18.81
C PHE A 6 5.51 -12.60 -17.60
N LEU A 7 5.94 -13.06 -16.42
CA LEU A 7 5.13 -12.99 -15.20
C LEU A 7 4.80 -11.56 -14.79
N PHE A 8 5.76 -10.62 -14.91
CA PHE A 8 5.56 -9.21 -14.62
C PHE A 8 4.52 -8.57 -15.56
N VAL A 9 4.64 -8.81 -16.86
CA VAL A 9 3.70 -8.31 -17.87
C VAL A 9 2.31 -8.94 -17.68
N ALA A 10 2.24 -10.25 -17.45
CA ALA A 10 0.99 -10.95 -17.19
C ALA A 10 0.29 -10.42 -15.92
N THR A 11 1.05 -10.18 -14.85
CA THR A 11 0.52 -9.54 -13.62
C THR A 11 -0.04 -8.15 -13.93
N THR A 12 0.74 -7.32 -14.64
CA THR A 12 0.32 -5.97 -15.01
C THR A 12 -0.96 -5.96 -15.85
N ALA A 13 -1.05 -6.86 -16.83
CA ALA A 13 -2.24 -7.06 -17.65
C ALA A 13 -3.44 -7.53 -16.83
N SER A 14 -3.22 -8.44 -15.86
CA SER A 14 -4.28 -8.91 -14.97
C SER A 14 -4.85 -7.78 -14.09
N TYR A 15 -3.99 -6.91 -13.55
CA TYR A 15 -4.43 -5.75 -12.76
C TYR A 15 -5.13 -4.69 -13.61
N LEU A 16 -4.68 -4.48 -14.86
CA LEU A 16 -5.39 -3.61 -15.81
C LEU A 16 -6.79 -4.14 -16.12
N ALA A 17 -6.90 -5.42 -16.48
CA ALA A 17 -8.16 -6.05 -16.80
C ALA A 17 -9.11 -6.05 -15.57
N ALA A 18 -8.60 -6.34 -14.37
CA ALA A 18 -9.36 -6.23 -13.14
C ALA A 18 -9.82 -4.79 -12.87
N SER A 19 -8.95 -3.79 -13.06
CA SER A 19 -9.28 -2.37 -12.94
C SER A 19 -10.45 -1.97 -13.83
N ILE A 20 -10.38 -2.34 -15.12
CA ILE A 20 -11.46 -2.10 -16.09
C ILE A 20 -12.76 -2.79 -15.64
N LEU A 21 -12.69 -4.06 -15.22
CA LEU A 21 -13.86 -4.81 -14.78
C LEU A 21 -14.50 -4.24 -13.52
N TYR A 22 -13.72 -3.76 -12.55
CA TYR A 22 -14.26 -3.10 -11.36
C TYR A 22 -14.91 -1.75 -11.70
N LEU A 23 -14.33 -0.99 -12.64
CA LEU A 23 -14.95 0.23 -13.15
C LEU A 23 -16.24 -0.06 -13.90
N ILE A 24 -16.30 -1.11 -14.73
CA ILE A 24 -17.53 -1.56 -15.40
C ILE A 24 -18.56 -2.04 -14.37
N ALA A 25 -18.14 -2.81 -13.37
CA ALA A 25 -19.03 -3.29 -12.32
C ALA A 25 -19.69 -2.14 -11.56
N MET A 26 -18.91 -1.08 -11.30
CA MET A 26 -19.37 0.15 -10.68
C MET A 26 -20.28 0.94 -11.64
N ILE A 27 -19.81 1.37 -12.80
CA ILE A 27 -20.55 2.29 -13.69
C ILE A 27 -21.77 1.63 -14.34
N ALA A 28 -21.62 0.41 -14.87
CA ALA A 28 -22.68 -0.31 -15.56
C ALA A 28 -23.57 -1.15 -14.61
N LYS A 29 -23.34 -1.07 -13.29
CA LYS A 29 -24.06 -1.83 -12.25
C LYS A 29 -24.11 -3.34 -12.55
N ARG A 30 -23.03 -3.90 -13.10
CA ARG A 30 -22.90 -5.33 -13.43
C ARG A 30 -22.08 -6.06 -12.36
N PRO A 31 -22.71 -6.65 -11.31
CA PRO A 31 -21.98 -7.27 -10.20
C PRO A 31 -21.12 -8.46 -10.64
N GLN A 32 -21.49 -9.13 -11.73
CA GLN A 32 -20.71 -10.22 -12.33
C GLN A 32 -19.31 -9.77 -12.77
N ALA A 33 -19.19 -8.55 -13.33
CA ALA A 33 -17.89 -8.00 -13.74
C ALA A 33 -16.95 -7.84 -12.53
N GLY A 34 -17.48 -7.44 -11.36
CA GLY A 34 -16.70 -7.34 -10.13
C GLY A 34 -16.23 -8.69 -9.60
N ARG A 35 -17.05 -9.75 -9.75
CA ARG A 35 -16.64 -11.13 -9.40
C ARG A 35 -15.52 -11.61 -10.31
N THR A 36 -15.62 -11.38 -11.62
CA THR A 36 -14.56 -11.72 -12.57
C THR A 36 -13.30 -10.91 -12.29
N GLY A 37 -13.43 -9.62 -11.99
CA GLY A 37 -12.31 -8.75 -11.60
C GLY A 37 -11.59 -9.27 -10.35
N ARG A 38 -12.33 -9.75 -9.34
CA ARG A 38 -11.77 -10.39 -8.15
C ARG A 38 -10.94 -11.63 -8.50
N TRP A 39 -11.44 -12.50 -9.38
CA TRP A 39 -10.68 -13.67 -9.84
C TRP A 39 -9.40 -13.27 -10.58
N LEU A 40 -9.45 -12.23 -11.42
CA LEU A 40 -8.25 -11.72 -12.08
C LEU A 40 -7.24 -11.14 -11.08
N LEU A 41 -7.68 -10.46 -10.02
CA LEU A 41 -6.78 -10.02 -8.96
C LEU A 41 -6.16 -11.21 -8.21
N LEU A 42 -6.94 -12.25 -7.92
CA LEU A 42 -6.42 -13.49 -7.30
C LEU A 42 -5.35 -14.14 -8.17
N VAL A 43 -5.60 -14.26 -9.49
CA VAL A 43 -4.59 -14.76 -10.43
C VAL A 43 -3.36 -13.84 -10.45
N GLY A 44 -3.56 -12.52 -10.49
CA GLY A 44 -2.48 -11.52 -10.49
C GLY A 44 -1.57 -11.63 -9.27
N ILE A 45 -2.12 -11.74 -8.05
CA ILE A 45 -1.28 -11.89 -6.84
C ILE A 45 -0.50 -13.21 -6.82
N LEU A 46 -1.04 -14.29 -7.41
CA LEU A 46 -0.36 -15.58 -7.49
C LEU A 46 0.78 -15.53 -8.51
N LEU A 47 0.55 -14.91 -9.67
CA LEU A 47 1.59 -14.68 -10.68
C LEU A 47 2.72 -13.81 -10.11
N GLN A 48 2.36 -12.75 -9.39
CA GLN A 48 3.33 -11.85 -8.78
C GLN A 48 4.11 -12.50 -7.63
N ALA A 49 3.45 -13.31 -6.80
CA ALA A 49 4.12 -14.12 -5.77
C ALA A 49 5.11 -15.11 -6.40
N THR A 50 4.72 -15.74 -7.52
CA THR A 50 5.60 -16.62 -8.30
C THR A 50 6.80 -15.85 -8.86
N CYS A 51 6.59 -14.63 -9.35
CA CYS A 51 7.66 -13.75 -9.81
C CYS A 51 8.67 -13.47 -8.69
N PHE A 52 8.20 -13.11 -7.50
CA PHE A 52 9.07 -12.88 -6.34
C PHE A 52 9.81 -14.14 -5.89
N ALA A 53 9.16 -15.31 -5.89
CA ALA A 53 9.79 -16.58 -5.54
C ALA A 53 10.91 -16.96 -6.52
N LEU A 54 10.65 -16.85 -7.83
CA LEU A 54 11.65 -17.12 -8.86
C LEU A 54 12.80 -16.11 -8.77
N ARG A 55 12.49 -14.82 -8.54
CA ARG A 55 13.49 -13.78 -8.37
C ARG A 55 14.40 -14.09 -7.17
N HIS A 56 13.81 -14.39 -6.02
CA HIS A 56 14.53 -14.77 -4.81
C HIS A 56 15.45 -15.97 -5.05
N SER A 57 14.96 -17.02 -5.73
CA SER A 57 15.78 -18.20 -6.07
C SER A 57 16.96 -17.87 -6.98
N SER A 58 16.82 -16.87 -7.86
CA SER A 58 17.85 -16.47 -8.82
C SER A 58 18.90 -15.52 -8.25
N THR A 59 18.54 -14.68 -7.28
CA THR A 59 19.42 -13.66 -6.71
C THR A 59 19.94 -14.01 -5.32
N GLY A 60 19.31 -14.96 -4.62
CA GLY A 60 19.61 -15.33 -3.23
C GLY A 60 19.32 -14.22 -2.21
N GLY A 61 18.76 -13.09 -2.64
CA GLY A 61 18.46 -11.92 -1.83
C GLY A 61 16.97 -11.65 -1.71
N THR A 62 16.58 -10.76 -0.80
CA THR A 62 15.18 -10.36 -0.60
C THR A 62 14.69 -9.52 -1.79
N PRO A 63 13.52 -9.82 -2.38
CA PRO A 63 13.09 -9.23 -3.66
C PRO A 63 12.46 -7.83 -3.51
N VAL A 64 13.03 -6.96 -2.66
CA VAL A 64 12.53 -5.60 -2.39
C VAL A 64 13.70 -4.63 -2.16
N THR A 65 14.72 -4.68 -3.04
CA THR A 65 15.95 -3.89 -2.88
C THR A 65 16.06 -2.71 -3.83
N SER A 66 15.20 -2.66 -4.85
CA SER A 66 15.13 -1.56 -5.81
C SER A 66 13.78 -0.86 -5.76
N LEU A 67 13.69 0.34 -6.37
CA LEU A 67 12.41 1.05 -6.51
C LEU A 67 11.41 0.22 -7.34
N HIS A 68 11.90 -0.42 -8.41
CA HIS A 68 11.11 -1.34 -9.23
C HIS A 68 10.43 -2.41 -8.35
N GLU A 69 11.22 -3.13 -7.55
CA GLU A 69 10.74 -4.21 -6.70
C GLU A 69 9.85 -3.70 -5.55
N SER A 70 10.20 -2.54 -4.97
CA SER A 70 9.41 -1.89 -3.91
C SER A 70 7.99 -1.52 -4.37
N LEU A 71 7.87 -0.91 -5.55
CA LEU A 71 6.57 -0.54 -6.12
C LEU A 71 5.72 -1.78 -6.46
N ALA A 72 6.35 -2.81 -7.04
CA ALA A 72 5.68 -4.08 -7.30
C ALA A 72 5.20 -4.74 -6.00
N PHE A 73 6.06 -4.79 -4.97
CA PHE A 73 5.71 -5.39 -3.68
C PHE A 73 4.61 -4.61 -2.96
N PHE A 74 4.60 -3.28 -3.08
CA PHE A 74 3.52 -2.45 -2.57
C PHE A 74 2.18 -2.74 -3.27
N ALA A 75 2.18 -2.86 -4.60
CA ALA A 75 0.99 -3.25 -5.36
C ALA A 75 0.45 -4.61 -4.89
N TRP A 76 1.35 -5.58 -4.65
CA TRP A 76 0.97 -6.90 -4.14
C TRP A 76 0.34 -6.83 -2.75
N CYS A 77 0.96 -6.11 -1.80
CA CYS A 77 0.41 -5.91 -0.45
C CYS A 77 -0.96 -5.21 -0.48
N LEU A 78 -1.12 -4.20 -1.35
CA LEU A 78 -2.38 -3.47 -1.54
C LEU A 78 -3.51 -4.40 -2.00
N ILE A 79 -3.27 -5.21 -3.03
CA ILE A 79 -4.27 -6.14 -3.55
C ILE A 79 -4.55 -7.27 -2.56
N LEU A 80 -3.52 -7.80 -1.88
CA LEU A 80 -3.70 -8.82 -0.84
C LEU A 80 -4.64 -8.32 0.26
N LEU A 81 -4.34 -7.16 0.86
CA LEU A 81 -5.18 -6.60 1.93
C LEU A 81 -6.56 -6.20 1.43
N PHE A 82 -6.67 -5.70 0.20
CA PHE A 82 -7.98 -5.43 -0.41
C PHE A 82 -8.82 -6.71 -0.50
N LEU A 83 -8.26 -7.82 -1.00
CA LEU A 83 -8.97 -9.09 -1.13
C LEU A 83 -9.38 -9.65 0.24
N LEU A 84 -8.55 -9.49 1.27
CA LEU A 84 -8.90 -9.84 2.65
C LEU A 84 -10.04 -8.99 3.21
N LEU A 85 -10.08 -7.69 2.91
CA LEU A 85 -11.20 -6.82 3.28
C LEU A 85 -12.47 -7.16 2.49
N ASP A 86 -12.34 -7.49 1.21
CA ASP A 86 -13.47 -7.89 0.36
C ASP A 86 -14.13 -9.20 0.83
N LEU A 87 -13.36 -10.11 1.45
CA LEU A 87 -13.90 -11.28 2.13
C LEU A 87 -14.80 -10.92 3.32
N ARG A 88 -14.46 -9.87 4.06
CA ARG A 88 -15.16 -9.47 5.29
C ARG A 88 -16.34 -8.53 5.04
N PHE A 89 -16.19 -7.59 4.10
CA PHE A 89 -17.14 -6.51 3.89
C PHE A 89 -17.88 -6.59 2.54
N HIS A 90 -17.48 -7.49 1.62
CA HIS A 90 -18.07 -7.65 0.29
C HIS A 90 -18.15 -6.34 -0.51
N LEU A 91 -17.05 -5.58 -0.52
CA LEU A 91 -16.98 -4.23 -1.08
C LEU A 91 -16.36 -4.23 -2.48
N SER A 92 -17.17 -4.61 -3.46
CA SER A 92 -16.81 -4.53 -4.88
C SER A 92 -16.33 -3.13 -5.30
N VAL A 93 -16.86 -2.09 -4.66
CA VAL A 93 -16.55 -0.68 -4.97
C VAL A 93 -15.13 -0.30 -4.55
N MET A 94 -14.60 -0.88 -3.46
CA MET A 94 -13.21 -0.66 -3.06
C MET A 94 -12.23 -1.22 -4.09
N GLY A 95 -12.64 -2.22 -4.88
CA GLY A 95 -11.85 -2.75 -5.99
C GLY A 95 -11.66 -1.74 -7.12
N ALA A 96 -12.62 -0.83 -7.32
CA ALA A 96 -12.52 0.28 -8.26
C ALA A 96 -11.54 1.38 -7.81
N PHE A 97 -11.00 1.29 -6.59
CA PHE A 97 -9.86 2.08 -6.12
C PHE A 97 -8.57 1.25 -6.09
N ALA A 98 -8.60 0.07 -5.45
CA ALA A 98 -7.42 -0.75 -5.24
C ALA A 98 -6.79 -1.27 -6.55
N ALA A 99 -7.60 -1.75 -7.50
CA ALA A 99 -7.10 -2.31 -8.75
C ALA A 99 -6.44 -1.26 -9.67
N PRO A 100 -7.03 -0.08 -9.92
CA PRO A 100 -6.33 0.99 -10.65
C PRO A 100 -5.03 1.44 -9.98
N VAL A 101 -5.02 1.60 -8.66
CA VAL A 101 -3.80 2.01 -7.93
C VAL A 101 -2.71 0.94 -8.08
N ALA A 102 -3.05 -0.35 -7.92
CA ALA A 102 -2.09 -1.43 -8.12
C ALA A 102 -1.57 -1.49 -9.56
N PHE A 103 -2.43 -1.27 -10.56
CA PHE A 103 -2.00 -1.16 -11.96
C PHE A 103 -1.03 0.01 -12.17
N ILE A 104 -1.33 1.20 -11.65
CA ILE A 104 -0.44 2.36 -11.74
C ILE A 104 0.91 2.08 -11.08
N LEU A 105 0.91 1.43 -9.91
CA LEU A 105 2.14 1.02 -9.23
C LEU A 105 2.95 0.01 -10.05
N MET A 106 2.30 -0.93 -10.74
CA MET A 106 2.97 -1.87 -11.65
C MET A 106 3.57 -1.16 -12.88
N ILE A 107 2.88 -0.19 -13.47
CA ILE A 107 3.45 0.62 -14.55
C ILE A 107 4.63 1.44 -14.04
N ALA A 108 4.50 2.13 -12.91
CA ALA A 108 5.58 2.90 -12.31
C ALA A 108 6.79 2.01 -11.96
N SER A 109 6.53 0.79 -11.48
CA SER A 109 7.56 -0.23 -11.28
C SER A 109 8.29 -0.55 -12.59
N GLY A 110 7.56 -0.85 -13.67
CA GLY A 110 8.14 -1.18 -14.97
C GLY A 110 8.96 -0.05 -15.63
N LEU A 111 8.62 1.21 -15.32
CA LEU A 111 9.37 2.39 -15.77
C LEU A 111 10.58 2.72 -14.88
N SER A 112 10.65 2.16 -13.68
CA SER A 112 11.74 2.41 -12.74
C SER A 112 12.98 1.58 -13.08
N PRO A 113 14.20 2.11 -12.87
CA PRO A 113 15.43 1.36 -13.10
C PRO A 113 15.44 0.03 -12.33
N ASN A 114 15.61 -1.08 -13.05
CA ASN A 114 15.75 -2.41 -12.46
C ASN A 114 17.25 -2.70 -12.22
N VAL A 115 17.82 -1.97 -11.26
CA VAL A 115 19.22 -2.16 -10.86
C VAL A 115 19.27 -3.27 -9.82
N VAL A 116 20.00 -4.34 -10.14
CA VAL A 116 20.32 -5.38 -9.17
C VAL A 116 21.46 -4.85 -8.31
N ILE A 117 21.12 -4.32 -7.14
CA ILE A 117 22.11 -3.94 -6.13
C ILE A 117 22.66 -5.23 -5.52
N GLN A 118 23.98 -5.43 -5.57
CA GLN A 118 24.63 -6.42 -4.73
C GLN A 118 24.49 -5.98 -3.29
N LEU A 119 23.62 -6.66 -2.52
CA LEU A 119 23.45 -6.33 -1.12
C LEU A 119 24.79 -6.48 -0.39
N SER A 120 25.24 -5.40 0.25
CA SER A 120 26.37 -5.46 1.16
C SER A 120 26.12 -6.55 2.23
N PRO A 121 27.17 -7.17 2.79
CA PRO A 121 27.01 -8.19 3.82
C PRO A 121 26.15 -7.74 5.03
N LEU A 122 26.12 -6.44 5.30
CA LEU A 122 25.33 -5.79 6.36
C LEU A 122 23.80 -5.89 6.14
N LEU A 123 23.35 -6.04 4.90
CA LEU A 123 21.92 -6.15 4.54
C LEU A 123 21.41 -7.60 4.52
N LYS A 124 22.28 -8.61 4.71
CA LYS A 124 21.91 -10.04 4.65
C LYS A 124 21.31 -10.59 5.96
N SER A 125 20.81 -9.73 6.85
CA SER A 125 20.17 -10.18 8.08
C SER A 125 18.69 -10.48 7.86
N TRP A 126 18.14 -11.41 8.65
CA TRP A 126 16.73 -11.79 8.59
C TRP A 126 15.77 -10.67 9.00
N LEU A 127 16.26 -9.65 9.73
CA LEU A 127 15.48 -8.50 10.18
C LEU A 127 15.09 -7.57 9.03
N PHE A 128 15.92 -7.46 7.99
CA PHE A 128 15.66 -6.61 6.83
C PHE A 128 14.34 -6.98 6.11
N PRO A 129 14.12 -8.24 5.67
CA PRO A 129 12.84 -8.63 5.08
C PRO A 129 11.66 -8.52 6.05
N VAL A 130 11.85 -8.78 7.35
CA VAL A 130 10.79 -8.64 8.36
C VAL A 130 10.31 -7.20 8.46
N HIS A 131 11.24 -6.24 8.54
CA HIS A 131 10.96 -4.81 8.53
C HIS A 131 10.16 -4.41 7.29
N ILE A 132 10.62 -4.82 6.11
CA ILE A 132 9.98 -4.50 4.84
C ILE A 132 8.56 -5.04 4.78
N ILE A 133 8.34 -6.31 5.15
CA ILE A 133 7.00 -6.92 5.11
C ILE A 133 6.03 -6.14 6.00
N PHE A 134 6.42 -5.83 7.24
CA PHE A 134 5.57 -5.08 8.16
C PHE A 134 5.30 -3.65 7.69
N ALA A 135 6.34 -2.96 7.20
CA ALA A 135 6.21 -1.60 6.70
C ALA A 135 5.26 -1.52 5.48
N PHE A 136 5.43 -2.39 4.48
CA PHE A 136 4.62 -2.36 3.27
C PHE A 136 3.17 -2.83 3.50
N LEU A 137 2.95 -3.83 4.36
CA LEU A 137 1.60 -4.21 4.76
C LEU A 137 0.90 -3.09 5.54
N GLY A 138 1.61 -2.42 6.46
CA GLY A 138 1.10 -1.25 7.16
C GLY A 138 0.71 -0.13 6.19
N ASN A 139 1.60 0.22 5.26
CA ASN A 139 1.36 1.23 4.24
C ASN A 139 0.17 0.88 3.33
N ALA A 140 0.01 -0.39 2.97
CA ALA A 140 -1.09 -0.86 2.15
C ALA A 140 -2.44 -0.76 2.89
N ALA A 141 -2.46 -1.08 4.18
CA ALA A 141 -3.65 -0.87 5.01
C ALA A 141 -4.02 0.62 5.08
N PHE A 142 -3.04 1.50 5.26
CA PHE A 142 -3.25 2.94 5.27
C PHE A 142 -3.73 3.50 3.92
N ALA A 143 -3.25 2.96 2.80
CA ALA A 143 -3.74 3.32 1.47
C ALA A 143 -5.23 2.95 1.29
N LEU A 144 -5.66 1.79 1.80
CA LEU A 144 -7.06 1.39 1.79
C LEU A 144 -7.91 2.26 2.75
N SER A 145 -7.35 2.65 3.90
CA SER A 145 -7.97 3.61 4.82
C SER A 145 -8.20 4.97 4.16
N PHE A 146 -7.20 5.46 3.43
CA PHE A 146 -7.26 6.67 2.61
C PHE A 146 -8.37 6.56 1.55
N GLY A 147 -8.40 5.46 0.77
CA GLY A 147 -9.43 5.23 -0.24
C GLY A 147 -10.85 5.27 0.34
N ALA A 148 -11.06 4.57 1.47
CA ALA A 148 -12.34 4.60 2.19
C ALA A 148 -12.68 6.00 2.72
N GLY A 149 -11.69 6.76 3.21
CA GLY A 149 -11.86 8.15 3.66
C GLY A 149 -12.27 9.10 2.53
N VAL A 150 -11.64 9.00 1.36
CA VAL A 150 -12.01 9.78 0.18
C VAL A 150 -13.44 9.47 -0.26
N MET A 151 -13.79 8.19 -0.38
CA MET A 151 -15.16 7.75 -0.70
C MET A 151 -16.16 8.27 0.34
N TYR A 152 -15.82 8.23 1.63
CA TYR A 152 -16.67 8.76 2.70
C TYR A 152 -16.95 10.25 2.50
N LEU A 153 -15.92 11.05 2.21
CA LEU A 153 -16.10 12.50 2.02
C LEU A 153 -16.93 12.83 0.78
N VAL A 154 -16.73 12.09 -0.32
CA VAL A 154 -17.56 12.21 -1.52
C VAL A 154 -19.02 11.91 -1.19
N GLN A 155 -19.30 10.76 -0.57
CA GLN A 155 -20.65 10.34 -0.21
C GLN A 155 -21.33 11.31 0.77
N ASN A 156 -20.58 11.79 1.78
CA ASN A 156 -21.08 12.75 2.77
C ASN A 156 -21.40 14.12 2.15
N ARG A 157 -20.57 14.59 1.19
CA ARG A 157 -20.84 15.84 0.46
C ARG A 157 -22.09 15.74 -0.41
N MET A 158 -22.29 14.59 -1.07
CA MET A 158 -23.46 14.34 -1.91
C MET A 158 -24.75 14.32 -1.08
N LEU A 159 -24.73 13.67 0.08
CA LEU A 159 -25.85 13.68 1.04
C LEU A 159 -26.21 15.10 1.50
N LYS A 160 -25.22 15.88 1.94
CA LYS A 160 -25.46 17.25 2.42
C LYS A 160 -25.97 18.19 1.33
N SER A 161 -25.51 17.99 0.09
CA SER A 161 -25.94 18.80 -1.06
C SER A 161 -27.23 18.28 -1.73
N LYS A 162 -27.84 17.21 -1.19
CA LYS A 162 -29.01 16.52 -1.78
C LYS A 162 -28.81 16.13 -3.25
N ARG A 163 -27.55 15.89 -3.66
CA ARG A 163 -27.18 15.51 -5.02
C ARG A 163 -27.09 13.99 -5.11
N PHE A 164 -28.22 13.35 -5.38
CA PHE A 164 -28.32 11.90 -5.54
C PHE A 164 -27.98 11.49 -6.98
N THR A 165 -26.75 11.75 -7.42
CA THR A 165 -26.30 11.33 -8.76
C THR A 165 -26.08 9.81 -8.82
N GLY A 166 -25.83 9.26 -10.01
CA GLY A 166 -25.54 7.84 -10.18
C GLY A 166 -24.43 7.33 -9.24
N ILE A 167 -23.39 8.13 -9.00
CA ILE A 167 -22.26 7.80 -8.12
C ILE A 167 -22.71 7.54 -6.67
N TYR A 168 -23.72 8.25 -6.17
CA TYR A 168 -24.21 8.09 -4.79
C TYR A 168 -24.75 6.67 -4.55
N GLN A 169 -25.43 6.10 -5.55
CA GLN A 169 -25.98 4.74 -5.49
C GLN A 169 -24.89 3.67 -5.62
N LEU A 170 -23.68 4.05 -6.06
CA LEU A 170 -22.56 3.14 -6.27
C LEU A 170 -21.66 3.06 -5.04
N LEU A 171 -21.58 4.12 -4.24
CA LEU A 171 -20.74 4.12 -3.05
C LEU A 171 -21.41 3.37 -1.89
N PRO A 172 -20.63 2.64 -1.06
CA PRO A 172 -21.16 2.03 0.16
C PRO A 172 -21.73 3.09 1.13
N SER A 173 -22.47 2.63 2.13
CA SER A 173 -22.98 3.52 3.17
C SER A 173 -21.84 4.20 3.93
N LEU A 174 -22.11 5.39 4.49
CA LEU A 174 -21.13 6.12 5.31
C LEU A 174 -20.63 5.28 6.49
N ASP A 175 -21.50 4.50 7.13
CA ASP A 175 -21.15 3.61 8.23
C ASP A 175 -20.20 2.50 7.77
N THR A 176 -20.46 1.90 6.61
CA THR A 176 -19.56 0.89 6.03
C THR A 176 -18.18 1.47 5.71
N LEU A 177 -18.12 2.66 5.12
CA LEU A 177 -16.86 3.34 4.81
C LEU A 177 -16.08 3.71 6.08
N ASP A 178 -16.77 4.17 7.12
CA ASP A 178 -16.16 4.48 8.43
C ASP A 178 -15.59 3.22 9.12
N LYS A 179 -16.30 2.08 9.02
CA LYS A 179 -15.87 0.77 9.53
C LYS A 179 -14.67 0.22 8.78
N VAL A 180 -14.65 0.33 7.45
CA VAL A 180 -13.49 -0.09 6.62
C VAL A 180 -12.28 0.75 6.99
N ASN A 181 -12.45 2.08 7.03
CA ASN A 181 -11.39 2.99 7.45
C ASN A 181 -10.85 2.61 8.85
N TYR A 182 -11.72 2.34 9.82
CA TYR A 182 -11.30 1.91 11.17
C TYR A 182 -10.56 0.57 11.16
N THR A 183 -11.06 -0.40 10.40
CA THR A 183 -10.45 -1.73 10.30
C THR A 183 -9.05 -1.62 9.70
N CYS A 184 -8.89 -0.84 8.62
CA CYS A 184 -7.60 -0.58 8.00
C CYS A 184 -6.63 0.13 8.97
N LEU A 185 -7.08 1.12 9.73
CA LEU A 185 -6.24 1.79 10.73
C LEU A 185 -5.80 0.84 11.85
N SER A 186 -6.72 0.01 12.34
CA SER A 186 -6.47 -0.95 13.42
C SER A 186 -5.52 -2.07 13.02
N VAL A 187 -5.45 -2.40 11.73
CA VAL A 187 -4.48 -3.35 11.16
C VAL A 187 -3.16 -2.65 10.82
N GLY A 188 -3.23 -1.48 10.17
CA GLY A 188 -2.06 -0.76 9.68
C GLY A 188 -1.16 -0.21 10.78
N PHE A 189 -1.73 0.30 11.87
CA PHE A 189 -0.95 0.91 12.94
C PHE A 189 -0.06 -0.08 13.70
N PRO A 190 -0.54 -1.26 14.15
CA PRO A 190 0.34 -2.30 14.70
C PRO A 190 1.42 -2.75 13.71
N LEU A 191 1.07 -2.95 12.43
CA LEU A 191 2.05 -3.36 11.40
C LEU A 191 3.13 -2.30 11.20
N MET A 192 2.77 -1.02 11.13
CA MET A 192 3.74 0.07 11.04
C MET A 192 4.63 0.14 12.29
N THR A 193 4.05 -0.05 13.48
CA THR A 193 4.81 -0.07 14.74
C THR A 193 5.83 -1.21 14.75
N LEU A 194 5.42 -2.43 14.37
CA LEU A 194 6.33 -3.55 14.21
C LEU A 194 7.39 -3.29 13.13
N GLY A 195 7.01 -2.61 12.04
CA GLY A 195 7.93 -2.14 11.01
C GLY A 195 9.00 -1.21 11.58
N ILE A 196 8.63 -0.15 12.29
CA ILE A 196 9.59 0.79 12.91
C ILE A 196 10.50 0.06 13.91
N ILE A 197 9.93 -0.78 14.79
CA ILE A 197 10.71 -1.52 15.79
C ILE A 197 11.72 -2.45 15.12
N SER A 198 11.28 -3.30 14.19
CA SER A 198 12.19 -4.22 13.47
C SER A 198 13.20 -3.47 12.61
N GLY A 199 12.83 -2.31 12.06
CA GLY A 199 13.72 -1.41 11.34
C GLY A 199 14.82 -0.84 12.23
N ALA A 200 14.49 -0.41 13.45
CA ALA A 200 15.46 0.09 14.42
C ALA A 200 16.45 -1.01 14.86
N PHE A 201 15.97 -2.23 15.11
CA PHE A 201 16.86 -3.37 15.39
C PHE A 201 17.78 -3.68 14.22
N TRP A 202 17.23 -3.68 13.00
CA TRP A 202 18.03 -3.84 11.79
C TRP A 202 19.07 -2.72 11.63
N ALA A 203 18.69 -1.46 11.86
CA ALA A 203 19.58 -0.31 11.79
C ALA A 203 20.77 -0.44 12.76
N ASN A 204 20.54 -0.93 13.98
CA ASN A 204 21.63 -1.15 14.92
C ASN A 204 22.62 -2.21 14.41
N THR A 205 22.14 -3.28 13.78
CA THR A 205 23.02 -4.30 13.18
C THR A 205 23.78 -3.80 11.95
N ALA A 206 23.20 -2.89 11.17
CA ALA A 206 23.77 -2.40 9.92
C ALA A 206 24.72 -1.20 10.12
N TRP A 207 24.35 -0.26 10.99
CA TRP A 207 25.02 1.04 11.16
C TRP A 207 25.54 1.29 12.58
N GLY A 208 25.30 0.36 13.53
CA GLY A 208 25.69 0.51 14.93
C GLY A 208 24.78 1.41 15.77
N SER A 209 23.73 2.00 15.19
CA SER A 209 22.74 2.84 15.88
C SER A 209 21.30 2.40 15.59
N TYR A 210 20.44 2.42 16.61
CA TYR A 210 19.00 2.11 16.47
C TYR A 210 18.22 3.17 15.69
N TRP A 211 18.71 4.41 15.71
CA TRP A 211 18.05 5.55 15.10
C TRP A 211 19.10 6.61 14.79
N SER A 212 19.10 7.11 13.57
CA SER A 212 20.09 8.07 13.07
C SER A 212 19.48 9.43 12.75
N TRP A 213 18.18 9.63 12.98
CA TRP A 213 17.44 10.84 12.62
C TRP A 213 17.55 11.16 11.13
N ASP A 214 17.68 10.12 10.31
CA ASP A 214 17.67 10.33 8.87
C ASP A 214 16.28 10.87 8.44
N PRO A 215 16.18 11.49 7.25
CA PRO A 215 14.89 12.01 6.82
C PRO A 215 13.79 10.94 6.77
N LYS A 216 14.07 9.68 6.37
CA LYS A 216 13.03 8.65 6.28
C LYS A 216 12.51 8.23 7.65
N GLU A 217 13.41 8.00 8.60
CA GLU A 217 13.17 7.72 10.00
C GLU A 217 12.32 8.85 10.63
N THR A 218 12.75 10.10 10.43
CA THR A 218 12.05 11.27 10.98
C THR A 218 10.63 11.38 10.43
N TRP A 219 10.45 11.26 9.11
CA TRP A 219 9.14 11.33 8.47
C TRP A 219 8.26 10.10 8.78
N ALA A 220 8.87 8.93 8.97
CA ALA A 220 8.17 7.74 9.47
C ALA A 220 7.64 7.97 10.89
N LEU A 221 8.42 8.59 11.77
CA LEU A 221 7.99 8.92 13.13
C LEU A 221 6.85 9.96 13.14
N ILE A 222 6.94 11.00 12.31
CA ILE A 222 5.84 11.98 12.14
C ILE A 222 4.57 11.27 11.67
N THR A 223 4.68 10.41 10.65
CA THR A 223 3.56 9.63 10.12
C THR A 223 2.97 8.71 11.19
N TRP A 224 3.83 8.08 12.00
CA TRP A 224 3.41 7.23 13.12
C TRP A 224 2.60 8.03 14.15
N PHE A 225 3.05 9.21 14.55
CA PHE A 225 2.31 10.07 15.48
C PHE A 225 0.97 10.54 14.93
N LEU A 226 0.88 10.85 13.62
CA LEU A 226 -0.39 11.21 12.99
C LEU A 226 -1.40 10.05 13.04
N TYR A 227 -0.96 8.83 12.74
CA TYR A 227 -1.84 7.65 12.83
C TYR A 227 -2.14 7.25 14.28
N ALA A 228 -1.18 7.40 15.20
CA ALA A 228 -1.40 7.19 16.63
C ALA A 228 -2.45 8.16 17.17
N GLY A 229 -2.32 9.45 16.85
CA GLY A 229 -3.27 10.49 17.26
C GLY A 229 -4.66 10.26 16.66
N LEU A 230 -4.73 9.86 15.39
CA LEU A 230 -5.99 9.47 14.77
C LEU A 230 -6.62 8.26 15.50
N LEU A 231 -5.89 7.16 15.67
CA LEU A 231 -6.43 5.95 16.31
C LEU A 231 -6.81 6.21 17.78
N HIS A 232 -5.99 6.96 18.52
CA HIS A 232 -6.29 7.41 19.86
C HIS A 232 -7.59 8.23 19.89
N GLY A 233 -7.73 9.23 19.02
CA GLY A 233 -8.96 10.02 18.92
C GLY A 233 -10.21 9.19 18.61
N ARG A 234 -10.07 8.08 17.86
CA ARG A 234 -11.20 7.15 17.64
C ARG A 234 -11.55 6.31 18.87
N LEU A 235 -10.56 5.93 19.67
CA LEU A 235 -10.73 5.10 20.86
C LEU A 235 -11.18 5.89 22.10
N THR A 236 -10.66 7.11 22.29
CA THR A 236 -10.90 7.90 23.51
C THR A 236 -11.97 8.97 23.33
N VAL A 237 -11.90 9.72 22.22
CA VAL A 237 -12.83 10.84 21.94
C VAL A 237 -14.02 10.38 21.08
N GLY A 238 -13.91 9.22 20.43
CA GLY A 238 -14.97 8.70 19.55
C GLY A 238 -15.00 9.36 18.16
N TRP A 239 -13.85 9.81 17.63
CA TRP A 239 -13.77 10.35 16.28
C TRP A 239 -14.30 9.37 15.23
N ARG A 240 -15.33 9.79 14.50
CA ARG A 240 -15.98 9.03 13.43
C ARG A 240 -16.33 9.92 12.25
N GLY A 241 -16.57 9.29 11.12
CA GLY A 241 -17.08 9.91 9.93
C GLY A 241 -16.12 10.94 9.32
N ARG A 242 -16.59 12.18 9.14
CA ARG A 242 -15.86 13.22 8.40
C ARG A 242 -14.50 13.52 9.03
N THR A 243 -14.42 13.61 10.34
CA THR A 243 -13.17 13.93 11.05
C THR A 243 -12.15 12.82 10.85
N ALA A 244 -12.52 11.56 11.10
CA ALA A 244 -11.65 10.41 10.90
C ALA A 244 -11.19 10.28 9.44
N ALA A 245 -12.08 10.52 8.48
CA ALA A 245 -11.76 10.50 7.06
C ALA A 245 -10.72 11.57 6.67
N LEU A 246 -10.90 12.82 7.13
CA LEU A 246 -9.95 13.91 6.87
C LEU A 246 -8.57 13.63 7.47
N PHE A 247 -8.50 13.20 8.73
CA PHE A 247 -7.24 12.86 9.37
C PHE A 247 -6.55 11.68 8.69
N SER A 248 -7.30 10.66 8.25
CA SER A 248 -6.74 9.54 7.47
C SER A 248 -6.11 10.03 6.17
N ILE A 249 -6.74 11.01 5.51
CA ILE A 249 -6.21 11.60 4.28
C ILE A 249 -4.93 12.38 4.54
N ILE A 250 -4.94 13.24 5.56
CA ILE A 250 -3.77 14.05 5.93
C ILE A 250 -2.60 13.12 6.30
N ALA A 251 -2.82 12.13 7.18
CA ALA A 251 -1.79 11.17 7.58
C ALA A 251 -1.24 10.38 6.38
N PHE A 252 -2.09 10.03 5.41
CA PHE A 252 -1.65 9.35 4.19
C PHE A 252 -0.79 10.25 3.28
N MET A 253 -1.05 11.56 3.22
CA MET A 253 -0.18 12.49 2.47
C MET A 253 1.24 12.55 3.07
N PHE A 254 1.36 12.52 4.40
CA PHE A 254 2.66 12.44 5.08
C PHE A 254 3.35 11.09 4.84
N LEU A 255 2.57 10.00 4.78
CA LEU A 255 3.10 8.68 4.41
C LEU A 255 3.64 8.68 2.97
N LEU A 256 2.90 9.24 2.02
CA LEU A 256 3.37 9.38 0.63
C LEU A 256 4.64 10.22 0.55
N PHE A 257 4.73 11.30 1.34
CA PHE A 257 5.96 12.09 1.43
C PHE A 257 7.13 11.29 2.03
N THR A 258 6.88 10.47 3.05
CA THR A 258 7.92 9.58 3.64
C THR A 258 8.47 8.61 2.60
N PHE A 259 7.59 8.01 1.78
CA PHE A 259 7.98 7.00 0.80
C PHE A 259 8.61 7.60 -0.47
N PHE A 260 7.92 8.56 -1.11
CA PHE A 260 8.35 9.17 -2.37
C PHE A 260 9.11 10.47 -2.16
N GLY A 261 8.57 11.37 -1.33
CA GLY A 261 9.15 12.70 -1.10
C GLY A 261 10.57 12.63 -0.57
N VAL A 262 10.81 11.84 0.48
CA VAL A 262 12.17 11.65 0.99
C VAL A 262 13.05 10.98 -0.06
N SER A 263 12.60 9.89 -0.68
CA SER A 263 13.44 9.14 -1.65
C SER A 263 13.82 9.94 -2.91
N LEU A 264 13.02 10.94 -3.30
CA LEU A 264 13.21 11.72 -4.54
C LEU A 264 13.74 13.14 -4.29
N LEU A 265 13.50 13.72 -3.11
CA LEU A 265 13.78 15.13 -2.82
C LEU A 265 14.83 15.32 -1.71
N LEU A 266 15.08 14.31 -0.87
CA LEU A 266 15.95 14.42 0.30
C LEU A 266 17.02 13.31 0.28
N GLY A 267 18.28 13.67 0.50
CA GLY A 267 19.37 12.69 0.66
C GLY A 267 19.24 11.86 1.94
N GLY A 268 19.93 10.71 2.01
CA GLY A 268 20.02 9.89 3.23
C GLY A 268 20.46 8.45 2.97
N TYR A 269 20.66 7.66 4.03
CA TYR A 269 21.08 6.24 3.95
C TYR A 269 20.07 5.31 3.27
N HIS A 270 18.92 5.84 2.88
CA HIS A 270 17.81 5.07 2.32
C HIS A 270 17.40 5.56 0.93
N THR A 271 18.16 6.47 0.30
CA THR A 271 17.92 6.81 -1.11
C THR A 271 18.44 5.67 -2.00
N PHE A 272 17.78 5.44 -3.13
CA PHE A 272 18.20 4.39 -4.07
C PHE A 272 19.61 4.64 -4.64
N GLU A 273 20.10 5.87 -4.58
CA GLU A 273 21.49 6.24 -4.92
C GLU A 273 22.52 5.74 -3.89
N SER A 274 22.18 5.74 -2.60
CA SER A 274 23.11 5.31 -1.53
C SER A 274 23.55 3.84 -1.65
N PHE A 275 22.78 3.02 -2.35
CA PHE A 275 23.09 1.62 -2.64
C PHE A 275 23.98 1.43 -3.89
N SER A 276 24.26 2.49 -4.64
CA SER A 276 25.14 2.48 -5.82
C SER A 276 26.53 3.06 -5.57
N ALA A 277 26.74 3.65 -4.38
CA ALA A 277 27.94 4.38 -4.02
C ALA A 277 28.86 3.65 -3.01
N VAL A 278 28.64 2.34 -2.79
CA VAL A 278 29.52 1.48 -1.97
C VAL A 278 29.89 0.24 -2.75
#